data_AF-A0A1D2TVS9-F1
#
_entry.id   AF-A0A1D2TVS9-F1
#
_cell.length_a   1.000
_cell.length_b   1.000
_cell.length_c   1.000
_cell.angle_alpha   90.00
_cell.angle_beta   90.00
_cell.angle_gamma   90.00
#
_symmetry.space_group_name_H-M   'P 1'
#
loop_
_entity.id
_entity.type
_entity.pdbx_description
1 polymer ?
#
loop_
_entity_poly.entity_id
_entity_poly.type
_entity_poly.pdbx_seq_one_letter_code
_entity_poly.pdbx_strand_id
1 'polypeptide(L)'
;MTKFSNTLAGLATLALAAVPALALTTAAHAAPAVVKVSDLDMTSAHGAQVFNQRVKIAAGKVCTDRNPRDLSARAACIDSVHDEAHDALTARSLMAKTQSTEIARR
;
A
#
# COMPACT_ATOMS: atom_id res chain seq x y z
N MET A 1 14.04 58.65 0.29
CA MET A 1 14.41 57.93 1.51
C MET A 1 13.81 56.54 1.46
N THR A 2 14.70 55.55 1.52
CA THR A 2 14.52 54.15 1.95
C THR A 2 13.45 53.26 1.30
N LYS A 3 13.95 52.46 0.37
CA LYS A 3 13.39 51.20 -0.13
C LYS A 3 13.31 50.18 1.01
N PHE A 4 12.11 49.89 1.48
CA PHE A 4 11.76 48.71 2.27
C PHE A 4 10.42 48.26 1.69
N SER A 5 10.29 47.17 0.95
CA SER A 5 10.12 45.84 1.53
C SER A 5 10.02 44.77 0.44
N ASN A 6 10.96 44.74 -0.51
CA ASN A 6 10.96 43.77 -1.60
C ASN A 6 11.64 42.42 -1.25
N THR A 7 11.77 42.08 0.03
CA THR A 7 12.52 40.90 0.50
C THR A 7 11.70 40.03 1.45
N LEU A 8 10.55 39.51 0.99
CA LEU A 8 9.85 38.43 1.71
C LEU A 8 9.09 37.44 0.81
N ALA A 9 9.55 37.23 -0.43
CA ALA A 9 8.92 36.25 -1.35
C ALA A 9 9.80 35.04 -1.68
N GLY A 10 11.01 34.94 -1.11
CA GLY A 10 12.06 34.03 -1.61
C GLY A 10 12.26 32.70 -0.90
N LEU A 11 11.68 32.46 0.29
CA LEU A 11 12.12 31.35 1.17
C LEU A 11 11.04 30.35 1.58
N ALA A 12 9.86 30.37 0.94
CA ALA A 12 8.79 29.43 1.30
C ALA A 12 8.81 28.10 0.51
N THR A 13 9.55 28.00 -0.60
CA THR A 13 9.45 26.86 -1.52
C THR A 13 10.41 25.70 -1.23
N LEU A 14 11.34 25.85 -0.28
CA LEU A 14 12.34 24.81 0.02
C LEU A 14 11.91 23.79 1.11
N ALA A 15 10.77 23.99 1.78
CA ALA A 15 10.35 23.10 2.87
C ALA A 15 9.48 21.90 2.43
N LEU A 16 8.85 21.94 1.25
CA LEU A 16 7.96 20.85 0.80
C LEU A 16 8.70 19.64 0.18
N ALA A 17 10.01 19.70 0.00
CA ALA A 17 10.77 18.61 -0.62
C ALA A 17 11.11 17.44 0.33
N ALA A 18 10.81 17.55 1.63
CA ALA A 18 11.20 16.54 2.64
C ALA A 18 10.03 15.77 3.26
N VAL A 19 8.81 15.88 2.71
CA VAL A 19 7.61 15.22 3.26
C VAL A 19 7.15 13.95 2.53
N PRO A 20 8.01 13.00 2.06
CA PRO A 20 7.52 11.64 1.79
C PRO A 20 7.59 10.71 3.02
N ALA A 21 8.38 11.04 4.04
CA ALA A 21 8.72 10.06 5.09
C ALA A 21 7.61 9.78 6.11
N LEU A 22 6.69 10.73 6.33
CA LEU A 22 5.60 10.58 7.30
C LEU A 22 4.38 9.85 6.75
N ALA A 23 4.33 9.56 5.45
CA ALA A 23 3.25 8.78 4.84
C ALA A 23 3.40 7.26 5.05
N LEU A 24 4.55 6.79 5.58
CA LEU A 24 4.87 5.35 5.68
C LEU A 24 4.63 4.74 7.07
N THR A 25 4.23 5.51 8.08
CA THR A 25 4.29 5.05 9.48
C THR A 25 2.94 4.69 10.13
N THR A 26 1.84 4.58 9.38
CA THR A 26 0.55 4.12 9.94
C THR A 26 0.38 2.59 9.96
N ALA A 27 1.47 1.82 9.94
CA ALA A 27 1.41 0.37 10.17
C ALA A 27 1.27 0.09 11.67
N ALA A 28 0.06 0.21 12.21
CA ALA A 28 -0.29 -0.33 13.53
C ALA A 28 0.15 -1.80 13.59
N HIS A 29 1.17 -2.08 14.40
CA HIS A 29 1.88 -3.35 14.47
C HIS A 29 1.03 -4.47 15.09
N ALA A 30 0.08 -5.00 14.32
CA ALA A 30 -0.23 -6.44 14.37
C ALA A 30 0.83 -7.17 13.53
N ALA A 31 1.22 -8.39 13.90
CA ALA A 31 2.12 -9.19 13.06
C ALA A 31 1.55 -9.22 11.64
N PRO A 32 2.28 -8.74 10.61
CA PRO A 32 1.70 -8.51 9.31
C PRO A 32 1.26 -9.85 8.70
N ALA A 33 0.01 -9.90 8.23
CA ALA A 33 -0.43 -11.02 7.43
C ALA A 33 0.26 -10.96 6.07
N VAL A 34 1.23 -11.84 5.84
CA VAL A 34 2.03 -11.83 4.61
C VAL A 34 1.43 -12.78 3.58
N VAL A 35 1.11 -12.25 2.40
CA VAL A 35 0.74 -13.03 1.21
C VAL A 35 1.90 -13.02 0.23
N LYS A 36 2.54 -14.19 0.04
CA LYS A 36 3.61 -14.34 -0.96
C LYS A 36 3.00 -14.40 -2.35
N VAL A 37 3.51 -13.56 -3.26
CA VAL A 37 3.05 -13.48 -4.66
C VAL A 37 4.16 -13.71 -5.68
N SER A 38 5.43 -13.70 -5.26
CA SER A 38 6.57 -13.82 -6.18
C SER A 38 6.74 -15.20 -6.80
N ASP A 39 6.09 -16.22 -6.25
CA ASP A 39 6.07 -17.58 -6.80
C ASP A 39 4.87 -17.85 -7.72
N LEU A 40 3.97 -16.87 -7.89
CA LEU A 40 2.74 -17.03 -8.66
C LEU A 40 2.85 -16.34 -10.01
N ASP A 41 2.43 -17.05 -11.05
CA ASP A 41 2.19 -16.47 -12.36
C ASP A 41 0.80 -15.80 -12.39
N MET A 42 0.78 -14.48 -12.18
CA MET A 42 -0.44 -13.67 -12.18
C MET A 42 -1.07 -13.49 -13.56
N THR A 43 -0.42 -13.94 -14.64
CA THR A 43 -1.01 -13.96 -15.98
C THR A 43 -1.86 -15.21 -16.21
N SER A 44 -1.70 -16.23 -15.36
CA SER A 44 -2.46 -17.47 -15.43
C SER A 44 -3.69 -17.45 -14.51
N ALA A 45 -4.77 -18.10 -14.94
CA ALA A 45 -5.96 -18.29 -14.10
C ALA A 45 -5.65 -19.06 -12.82
N HIS A 46 -4.75 -20.04 -12.89
CA HIS A 46 -4.31 -20.82 -11.74
C HIS A 46 -3.57 -19.94 -10.71
N GLY A 47 -2.62 -19.10 -11.14
CA GLY A 47 -1.92 -18.19 -10.24
C GLY A 47 -2.85 -17.18 -9.57
N ALA A 48 -3.82 -16.66 -10.30
CA ALA A 48 -4.86 -15.78 -9.74
C ALA A 48 -5.75 -16.50 -8.70
N GLN A 49 -6.09 -17.77 -8.93
CA GLN A 49 -6.85 -18.57 -7.96
C GLN A 49 -6.04 -18.85 -6.69
N VAL A 50 -4.77 -19.23 -6.83
CA VAL A 50 -3.88 -19.47 -5.69
C VAL A 50 -3.66 -18.19 -4.88
N PHE A 51 -3.53 -17.04 -5.55
CA PHE A 51 -3.49 -15.74 -4.88
C PHE A 51 -4.75 -15.50 -4.04
N ASN A 52 -5.94 -15.61 -4.65
CA ASN A 52 -7.22 -15.42 -3.96
C ASN A 52 -7.36 -16.37 -2.75
N GLN A 53 -6.93 -17.63 -2.89
CA GLN A 53 -6.95 -18.59 -1.79
C GLN A 53 -6.03 -18.16 -0.64
N ARG A 54 -4.82 -17.68 -0.94
CA ARG A 54 -3.87 -17.18 0.07
C ARG A 54 -4.41 -15.95 0.79
N VAL A 55 -5.01 -15.02 0.06
CA VAL A 55 -5.66 -13.83 0.63
C VAL A 55 -6.80 -14.24 1.55
N LYS A 56 -7.66 -15.19 1.15
CA LYS A 56 -8.75 -15.68 2.00
C LYS A 56 -8.24 -16.32 3.31
N ILE A 57 -7.16 -17.09 3.25
CA ILE A 57 -6.53 -17.67 4.45
C ILE A 57 -5.97 -16.58 5.35
N ALA A 58 -5.27 -15.58 4.78
CA ALA A 58 -4.73 -14.45 5.52
C ALA A 58 -5.84 -13.60 6.17
N ALA A 59 -6.89 -13.27 5.42
CA ALA A 59 -8.07 -12.56 5.89
C ALA A 59 -8.75 -13.29 7.06
N GLY A 60 -8.88 -14.61 6.97
CA GLY A 60 -9.39 -15.44 8.06
C GLY A 60 -8.60 -15.28 9.35
N LYS A 61 -7.27 -15.16 9.29
CA LYS A 61 -6.42 -14.92 10.46
C LYS A 61 -6.62 -13.50 11.01
N VAL A 62 -6.47 -12.50 10.15
CA VAL A 62 -6.62 -11.07 10.51
C VAL A 62 -7.97 -10.80 11.16
N CYS A 63 -9.05 -11.32 10.58
CA CYS A 63 -10.41 -11.06 11.04
C CYS A 63 -10.84 -11.94 12.22
N THR A 64 -10.14 -13.05 12.49
CA THR A 64 -10.35 -13.82 13.72
C THR A 64 -9.68 -13.13 14.91
N ASP A 65 -8.47 -12.60 14.73
CA ASP A 65 -7.72 -11.91 15.79
C ASP A 65 -8.42 -10.61 16.23
N ARG A 66 -9.19 -9.97 15.34
CA ARG A 66 -10.01 -8.78 15.62
C ARG A 66 -11.29 -9.10 16.44
N ASN A 67 -11.61 -10.38 16.63
CA ASN A 67 -12.77 -10.91 17.37
C ASN A 67 -14.11 -10.14 17.24
N PRO A 68 -14.64 -9.94 16.02
CA PRO A 68 -16.01 -9.48 15.85
C PRO A 68 -16.96 -10.58 16.36
N ARG A 69 -17.72 -10.30 17.43
CA ARG A 69 -18.82 -11.20 17.90
C ARG A 69 -19.94 -11.36 16.86
N ASP A 70 -19.94 -10.49 15.86
CA ASP A 70 -20.90 -10.46 14.77
C ASP A 70 -20.31 -11.07 13.48
N LEU A 71 -21.03 -12.03 12.91
CA LEU A 71 -20.67 -12.68 11.65
C LEU A 71 -20.67 -11.70 10.47
N SER A 72 -21.53 -10.68 10.50
CA SER A 72 -21.60 -9.69 9.42
C SER A 72 -20.36 -8.78 9.43
N ALA A 73 -19.92 -8.34 10.61
CA ALA A 73 -18.65 -7.64 10.79
C ALA A 73 -17.43 -8.49 10.40
N ARG A 74 -17.47 -9.81 10.65
CA ARG A 74 -16.41 -10.73 10.18
C ARG A 74 -16.36 -10.81 8.66
N ALA A 75 -17.51 -10.92 8.00
CA ALA A 75 -17.58 -10.96 6.54
C ALA A 75 -17.07 -9.65 5.93
N ALA A 76 -17.52 -8.50 6.43
CA ALA A 76 -17.06 -7.19 5.99
C ALA A 76 -15.54 -7.02 6.15
N CYS A 77 -14.97 -7.51 7.27
CA CYS A 77 -13.52 -7.52 7.46
C CYS A 77 -12.80 -8.36 6.40
N ILE A 78 -13.32 -9.55 6.06
CA ILE A 78 -12.70 -10.42 5.06
C ILE A 78 -12.73 -9.75 3.68
N ASP A 79 -13.86 -9.14 3.31
CA ASP A 79 -14.01 -8.43 2.04
C ASP A 79 -13.05 -7.24 1.96
N SER A 80 -12.94 -6.43 3.02
CA SER A 80 -11.99 -5.31 3.07
C SER A 80 -10.53 -5.76 2.96
N VAL A 81 -10.15 -6.91 3.54
CA VAL A 81 -8.80 -7.46 3.38
C VAL A 81 -8.57 -7.94 1.94
N HIS A 82 -9.60 -8.41 1.26
CA HIS A 82 -9.52 -8.83 -0.13
C HIS A 82 -9.29 -7.64 -1.05
N ASP A 83 -10.07 -6.57 -0.88
CA ASP A 83 -9.91 -5.31 -1.62
C ASP A 83 -8.49 -4.73 -1.44
N GLU A 84 -8.04 -4.62 -0.19
CA GLU A 84 -6.70 -4.12 0.13
C GLU A 84 -5.59 -4.98 -0.50
N ALA A 85 -5.76 -6.31 -0.53
CA ALA A 85 -4.79 -7.19 -1.15
C ALA A 85 -4.68 -6.99 -2.67
N HIS A 86 -5.80 -6.69 -3.35
CA HIS A 86 -5.81 -6.36 -4.78
C HIS A 86 -5.21 -4.99 -5.06
N ASP A 87 -5.50 -4.00 -4.22
CA ASP A 87 -4.90 -2.66 -4.32
C ASP A 87 -3.38 -2.72 -4.12
N ALA A 88 -2.92 -3.48 -3.12
CA ALA A 88 -1.51 -3.70 -2.86
C ALA A 88 -0.81 -4.42 -4.04
N LEU A 89 -1.46 -5.40 -4.67
CA LEU A 89 -0.93 -6.08 -5.85
C LEU A 89 -0.78 -5.11 -7.03
N THR A 90 -1.81 -4.28 -7.26
CA THR A 90 -1.82 -3.26 -8.31
C THR A 90 -0.72 -2.23 -8.07
N ALA A 91 -0.62 -1.69 -6.86
CA ALA A 91 0.43 -0.74 -6.49
C ALA A 91 1.84 -1.32 -6.73
N ARG A 92 2.08 -2.58 -6.39
CA ARG A 92 3.37 -3.25 -6.66
C ARG A 92 3.67 -3.38 -8.15
N SER A 93 2.67 -3.69 -8.97
CA SER A 93 2.85 -3.76 -10.42
C SER A 93 3.20 -2.41 -11.04
N LEU A 94 2.58 -1.33 -10.56
CA LEU A 94 2.88 0.04 -10.97
C LEU A 94 4.29 0.44 -10.57
N MET A 95 4.71 0.14 -9.33
CA MET A 95 6.08 0.41 -8.87
C MET A 95 7.14 -0.35 -9.66
N ALA A 96 6.90 -1.63 -9.97
CA ALA A 96 7.81 -2.43 -10.78
C ALA A 96 7.98 -1.86 -12.20
N LYS A 97 6.88 -1.36 -12.80
CA LYS A 97 6.91 -0.69 -14.09
C LYS A 97 7.73 0.60 -14.05
N THR A 98 7.52 1.45 -13.04
CA THR A 98 8.27 2.71 -12.86
C THR A 98 9.77 2.46 -12.69
N GLN A 99 10.16 1.46 -11.87
CA GLN A 99 11.58 1.10 -11.70
C GLN A 99 12.23 0.64 -13.00
N SER A 100 11.52 -0.17 -13.79
CA SER A 100 12.01 -0.64 -15.10
C SER A 100 12.26 0.52 -16.06
N THR A 101 11.41 1.55 -16.06
CA THR A 101 11.58 2.74 -16.89
C THR A 101 12.71 3.66 -16.44
N GLU A 102 13.02 3.71 -15.14
CA GLU A 102 14.15 4.49 -14.63
C GLU A 102 15.48 3.82 -14.99
N ILE A 103 15.56 2.49 -14.85
CA ILE A 103 16.76 1.71 -15.19
C ILE A 103 17.06 1.79 -16.70
N ALA A 104 16.03 1.71 -17.55
CA ALA A 104 16.20 1.82 -19.01
C ALA A 104 16.59 3.22 -19.50
N ARG A 105 16.53 4.24 -18.64
CA ARG A 105 16.89 5.64 -18.95
C ARG A 105 18.32 6.01 -18.54
N ARG A 106 18.99 5.14 -17.77
CA ARG A 106 20.40 5.29 -17.38
C ARG A 106 21.31 4.57 -18.36
#